data_AF-A0A2W4MN92-F1
#
_entry.id   AF-A0A2W4MN92-F1
#
_cell.length_a   1.000
_cell.length_b   1.000
_cell.length_c   1.000
_cell.angle_alpha   90.00
_cell.angle_beta   90.00
_cell.angle_gamma   90.00
#
_symmetry.space_group_name_H-M   'P 1'
#
loop_
_entity.id
_entity.type
_entity.pdbx_description
1 polymer ?
#
loop_
_entity_poly.entity_id
_entity_poly.type
_entity_poly.pdbx_seq_one_letter_code
_entity_poly.pdbx_strand_id
1 'polypeptide(L)'
;PLGGWAAGFEQAVVLSGVEGSAASELSELITNAEPGSGPSFARYATALKRHIESSGAPGADVYLELSRVLSGPLGQSDEAVHWLERGLILYPSDVSLRAELAERLLAVGQCQRAVAELTAVLAADITRQRSFRQLAEAFRALERPVEATLALGPLVALGYANEVERTTWSLRTPRTALASPGAFGSTELALVSVRRGEDPAARLLAALGDITGKVHPPDLERWNVTGRDRLSGRSSHPVRHLCDRLAAIFGVPEYDVYIHRAKSAVVEVELTSPVSLLVPSAVAGLGEAEQAFLIGRVMINIARGVAAVDRLSPQQLQLLLAAAARMVEPGFRAAGVDEEHLAALSRRVSKALPWIGRGPIEDAARVYAAAPLQDVASWVADTRLTAVRAALLVADDLPSSIALVRKHEAELFGAWLPRAADGDRLVRDLVCFWLSEPAFALRRRLGI
;
A
#
# COMPACT_ATOMS: atom_id res chain seq x y z
N PRO A 1 -38.59 -40.65 22.40
CA PRO A 1 -37.12 -40.93 22.44
C PRO A 1 -36.24 -39.76 21.99
N LEU A 2 -36.57 -39.09 20.88
CA LEU A 2 -35.75 -38.01 20.30
C LEU A 2 -35.51 -36.79 21.23
N GLY A 3 -36.48 -36.44 22.09
CA GLY A 3 -36.35 -35.29 23.00
C GLY A 3 -35.29 -35.45 24.11
N GLY A 4 -34.98 -36.68 24.52
CA GLY A 4 -33.96 -36.94 25.56
C GLY A 4 -32.53 -36.81 25.04
N TRP A 5 -32.31 -37.17 23.77
CA TRP A 5 -30.99 -37.08 23.12
C TRP A 5 -30.64 -35.62 22.84
N ALA A 6 -31.61 -34.84 22.37
CA ALA A 6 -31.41 -33.41 22.12
C ALA A 6 -31.07 -32.61 23.39
N ALA A 7 -31.69 -32.92 24.53
CA ALA A 7 -31.34 -32.29 25.80
C ALA A 7 -29.91 -32.65 26.26
N GLY A 8 -29.46 -33.88 26.00
CA GLY A 8 -28.08 -34.31 26.26
C GLY A 8 -27.06 -33.55 25.41
N PHE A 9 -27.35 -33.37 24.11
CA PHE A 9 -26.51 -32.57 23.22
C PHE A 9 -26.50 -31.08 23.60
N GLU A 10 -27.65 -30.51 23.99
CA GLU A 10 -27.71 -29.13 24.49
C GLU A 10 -26.81 -28.92 25.71
N GLN A 11 -26.85 -29.85 26.68
CA GLN A 11 -25.99 -29.77 27.85
C GLN A 11 -24.51 -29.95 27.48
N ALA A 12 -24.20 -30.82 26.52
CA ALA A 12 -22.84 -30.98 26.01
C ALA A 12 -22.34 -29.71 25.33
N VAL A 13 -23.17 -29.00 24.56
CA VAL A 13 -22.85 -27.69 23.96
C VAL A 13 -22.61 -26.62 25.04
N VAL A 14 -23.38 -26.61 26.13
CA VAL A 14 -23.11 -25.68 27.25
C VAL A 14 -21.71 -25.91 27.84
N LEU A 15 -21.27 -27.16 27.94
CA LEU A 15 -19.97 -27.52 28.53
C LEU A 15 -18.79 -27.32 27.58
N SER A 16 -18.93 -27.76 26.34
CA SER A 16 -17.82 -27.83 25.36
C SER A 16 -17.92 -26.80 24.23
N GLY A 17 -19.00 -26.01 24.17
CA GLY A 17 -19.22 -25.04 23.11
C GLY A 17 -19.40 -25.74 21.76
N VAL A 18 -18.53 -25.40 20.81
CA VAL A 18 -18.47 -26.02 19.48
C VAL A 18 -17.37 -27.07 19.36
N GLU A 19 -16.62 -27.32 20.43
CA GLU A 19 -15.61 -28.36 20.44
C GLU A 19 -16.25 -29.76 20.52
N GLY A 20 -15.85 -30.66 19.63
CA GLY A 20 -16.39 -32.02 19.52
C GLY A 20 -17.59 -32.13 18.58
N SER A 21 -18.32 -33.25 18.62
CA SER A 21 -19.41 -33.54 17.68
C SER A 21 -20.80 -33.09 18.16
N ALA A 22 -20.95 -32.69 19.43
CA ALA A 22 -22.26 -32.37 20.01
C ALA A 22 -22.96 -31.19 19.32
N ALA A 23 -22.21 -30.15 18.97
CA ALA A 23 -22.73 -28.98 18.27
C ALA A 23 -23.20 -29.32 16.84
N SER A 24 -22.41 -30.08 16.08
CA SER A 24 -22.77 -30.53 14.73
C SER A 24 -23.96 -31.49 14.75
N GLU A 25 -23.96 -32.48 15.66
CA GLU A 25 -25.04 -33.46 15.79
C GLU A 25 -26.35 -32.77 16.21
N LEU A 26 -26.31 -31.80 17.13
CA LEU A 26 -27.48 -31.02 17.50
C LEU A 26 -27.99 -30.16 16.33
N SER A 27 -27.10 -29.50 15.58
CA SER A 27 -27.47 -28.72 14.40
C SER A 27 -28.11 -29.59 13.31
N GLU A 28 -27.59 -30.79 13.08
CA GLU A 28 -28.18 -31.77 12.14
C GLU A 28 -29.55 -32.26 12.60
N LEU A 29 -29.69 -32.60 13.90
CA LEU A 29 -30.97 -33.00 14.48
C LEU A 29 -32.03 -31.90 14.34
N ILE A 30 -31.66 -30.63 14.57
CA ILE A 30 -32.57 -29.49 14.40
C ILE A 30 -32.97 -29.33 12.92
N THR A 31 -32.03 -29.50 12.00
CA THR A 31 -32.27 -29.32 10.56
C THR A 31 -33.21 -30.40 10.00
N ASN A 32 -33.14 -31.61 10.56
CA ASN A 32 -33.97 -32.76 10.17
C ASN A 32 -35.29 -32.88 10.95
N ALA A 33 -35.53 -32.02 11.94
CA ALA A 33 -36.74 -32.06 12.76
C ALA A 33 -37.95 -31.39 12.08
N GLU A 34 -39.16 -31.88 12.35
CA GLU A 34 -40.39 -31.25 11.86
C GLU A 34 -40.62 -29.87 12.52
N PRO A 35 -41.08 -28.85 11.76
CA PRO A 35 -41.38 -27.54 12.31
C PRO A 35 -42.34 -27.61 13.49
N GLY A 36 -41.94 -27.07 14.65
CA GLY A 36 -42.79 -27.01 15.85
C GLY A 36 -42.76 -28.26 16.73
N SER A 37 -42.02 -29.32 16.37
CA SER A 37 -41.81 -30.47 17.25
C SER A 37 -40.34 -30.93 17.27
N GLY A 38 -39.64 -30.71 18.40
CA GLY A 38 -38.24 -31.15 18.57
C GLY A 38 -37.28 -30.06 19.06
N PRO A 39 -35.95 -30.29 18.94
CA PRO A 39 -34.96 -29.26 19.23
C PRO A 39 -35.06 -28.08 18.26
N SER A 40 -34.69 -26.89 18.72
CA SER A 40 -34.81 -25.67 17.92
C SER A 40 -33.51 -24.87 17.92
N PHE A 41 -33.30 -24.09 16.86
CA PHE A 41 -32.16 -23.17 16.77
C PHE A 41 -32.14 -22.15 17.92
N ALA A 42 -33.29 -21.79 18.50
CA ALA A 42 -33.34 -20.90 19.66
C ALA A 42 -32.76 -21.55 20.93
N ARG A 43 -33.02 -22.85 21.15
CA ARG A 43 -32.43 -23.61 22.27
C ARG A 43 -30.94 -23.79 22.07
N TYR A 44 -30.51 -24.10 20.85
CA TYR A 44 -29.10 -24.21 20.51
C TYR A 44 -28.34 -22.89 20.70
N ALA A 45 -28.88 -21.77 20.22
CA ALA A 45 -28.31 -20.44 20.46
C ALA A 45 -28.23 -20.13 21.96
N THR A 46 -29.24 -20.50 22.75
CA THR A 46 -29.21 -20.33 24.21
C THR A 46 -28.12 -21.17 24.87
N ALA A 47 -27.90 -22.40 24.40
CA ALA A 47 -26.81 -23.25 24.89
C ALA A 47 -25.43 -22.64 24.60
N LEU A 48 -25.23 -22.11 23.38
CA LEU A 48 -24.00 -21.40 23.01
C LEU A 48 -23.78 -20.14 23.85
N LYS A 49 -24.81 -19.31 24.06
CA LYS A 49 -24.73 -18.11 24.93
C LYS A 49 -24.30 -18.48 26.36
N ARG A 50 -24.90 -19.54 26.92
CA ARG A 50 -24.52 -20.05 28.25
C ARG A 50 -23.09 -20.59 28.29
N HIS A 51 -22.63 -21.24 27.22
CA HIS A 51 -21.23 -21.64 27.12
C HIS A 51 -20.31 -20.42 27.18
N ILE A 52 -20.59 -19.38 26.38
CA ILE A 52 -19.81 -18.13 26.36
C ILE A 52 -19.80 -17.46 27.73
N GLU A 53 -20.92 -17.45 28.45
CA GLU A 53 -21.03 -16.82 29.78
C GLU A 53 -20.39 -17.63 30.90
N SER A 54 -20.38 -18.97 30.78
CA SER A 54 -19.79 -19.85 31.80
C SER A 54 -18.31 -20.16 31.55
N SER A 55 -17.84 -20.02 30.31
CA SER A 55 -16.44 -20.16 29.94
C SER A 55 -15.65 -18.88 30.24
N GLY A 56 -14.50 -19.00 30.92
CA GLY A 56 -13.62 -17.86 31.18
C GLY A 56 -12.88 -17.36 29.93
N ALA A 57 -12.78 -18.18 28.88
CA ALA A 57 -12.13 -17.83 27.62
C ALA A 57 -12.71 -18.70 26.46
N PRO A 58 -13.96 -18.45 26.04
CA PRO A 58 -14.59 -19.20 24.96
C PRO A 58 -13.91 -18.90 23.62
N GLY A 59 -13.67 -19.93 22.81
CA GLY A 59 -13.03 -19.80 21.50
C GLY A 59 -13.78 -18.88 20.53
N ALA A 60 -13.04 -18.31 19.57
CA ALA A 60 -13.59 -17.44 18.53
C ALA A 60 -14.63 -18.15 17.63
N ASP A 61 -14.47 -19.44 17.43
CA ASP A 61 -15.36 -20.34 16.71
C ASP A 61 -16.78 -20.40 17.32
N VAL A 62 -16.90 -20.35 18.64
CA VAL A 62 -18.21 -20.32 19.33
C VAL A 62 -18.99 -19.05 18.96
N TYR A 63 -18.33 -17.90 18.87
CA TYR A 63 -18.96 -16.64 18.48
C TYR A 63 -19.38 -16.64 17.00
N LEU A 64 -18.56 -17.24 16.12
CA LEU A 64 -18.89 -17.41 14.70
C LEU A 64 -20.13 -18.31 14.52
N GLU A 65 -20.17 -19.42 15.24
CA GLU A 65 -21.31 -20.35 15.20
C GLU A 65 -22.58 -19.70 15.77
N LEU A 66 -22.47 -18.98 16.89
CA LEU A 66 -23.60 -18.24 17.44
C LEU A 66 -24.13 -17.19 16.45
N SER A 67 -23.25 -16.45 15.78
CA SER A 67 -23.63 -15.51 14.70
C SER A 67 -24.40 -16.21 13.58
N ARG A 68 -23.90 -17.36 13.10
CA ARG A 68 -24.54 -18.15 12.04
C ARG A 68 -25.97 -18.53 12.41
N VAL A 69 -26.17 -19.00 13.64
CA VAL A 69 -27.50 -19.42 14.14
C VAL A 69 -28.43 -18.22 14.34
N LEU A 70 -27.93 -17.13 14.93
CA LEU A 70 -28.73 -15.93 15.17
C LEU A 70 -29.16 -15.27 13.86
N SER A 71 -28.24 -15.04 12.94
CA SER A 71 -28.50 -14.30 11.71
C SER A 71 -29.16 -15.12 10.60
N GLY A 72 -28.94 -16.43 10.56
CA GLY A 72 -29.55 -17.33 9.58
C GLY A 72 -30.94 -17.78 10.01
N PRO A 73 -31.09 -18.94 10.67
CA PRO A 73 -32.39 -19.49 11.03
C PRO A 73 -33.27 -18.60 11.92
N LEU A 74 -32.68 -17.78 12.79
CA LEU A 74 -33.44 -16.95 13.74
C LEU A 74 -33.72 -15.53 13.23
N GLY A 75 -33.04 -15.07 12.18
CA GLY A 75 -33.19 -13.70 11.64
C GLY A 75 -32.82 -12.58 12.62
N GLN A 76 -32.12 -12.89 13.71
CA GLN A 76 -31.73 -11.98 14.80
C GLN A 76 -30.36 -11.33 14.52
N SER A 77 -30.27 -10.60 13.41
CA SER A 77 -28.99 -10.01 12.94
C SER A 77 -28.39 -8.99 13.92
N ASP A 78 -29.21 -8.17 14.59
CA ASP A 78 -28.72 -7.21 15.60
C ASP A 78 -28.07 -7.93 16.80
N GLU A 79 -28.65 -9.07 17.22
CA GLU A 79 -28.09 -9.85 18.31
C GLU A 79 -26.79 -10.54 17.89
N ALA A 80 -26.69 -11.00 16.63
CA ALA A 80 -25.46 -11.55 16.08
C ALA A 80 -24.32 -10.52 16.12
N VAL A 81 -24.59 -9.27 15.73
CA VAL A 81 -23.62 -8.15 15.81
C VAL A 81 -23.11 -7.97 17.25
N HIS A 82 -24.02 -7.94 18.23
CA HIS A 82 -23.65 -7.78 19.64
C HIS A 82 -22.67 -8.87 20.13
N TRP A 83 -22.95 -10.14 19.81
CA TRP A 83 -22.08 -11.24 20.24
C TRP A 83 -20.73 -11.24 19.52
N LEU A 84 -20.69 -10.89 18.23
CA LEU A 84 -19.43 -10.76 17.49
C LEU A 84 -18.55 -9.64 18.03
N GLU A 85 -19.13 -8.50 18.40
CA GLU A 85 -18.40 -7.40 19.06
C GLU A 85 -17.76 -7.86 20.37
N ARG A 86 -18.48 -8.64 21.19
CA ARG A 86 -17.92 -9.25 22.40
C ARG A 86 -16.78 -10.21 22.09
N GLY A 87 -16.91 -11.03 21.04
CA GLY A 87 -15.84 -11.91 20.58
C GLY A 87 -14.58 -11.13 20.19
N LEU A 88 -14.73 -10.00 19.48
CA LEU A 88 -13.59 -9.16 19.07
C LEU A 88 -12.92 -8.40 20.22
N ILE A 89 -13.60 -8.18 21.35
CA ILE A 89 -12.96 -7.65 22.57
C ILE A 89 -11.92 -8.66 23.09
N LEU A 90 -12.23 -9.96 23.04
CA LEU A 90 -11.32 -11.04 23.47
C LEU A 90 -10.27 -11.38 22.41
N TYR A 91 -10.65 -11.29 21.13
CA TYR A 91 -9.83 -11.67 19.99
C TYR A 91 -9.70 -10.53 18.96
N PRO A 92 -9.03 -9.40 19.31
CA PRO A 92 -9.01 -8.20 18.47
C PRO A 92 -8.28 -8.36 17.14
N SER A 93 -7.50 -9.43 16.97
CA SER A 93 -6.78 -9.75 15.73
C SER A 93 -7.42 -10.87 14.91
N ASP A 94 -8.55 -11.43 15.35
CA ASP A 94 -9.22 -12.50 14.62
C ASP A 94 -9.91 -11.95 13.36
N VAL A 95 -9.34 -12.29 12.22
CA VAL A 95 -9.81 -11.80 10.91
C VAL A 95 -11.16 -12.43 10.53
N SER A 96 -11.42 -13.67 10.96
CA SER A 96 -12.68 -14.37 10.65
C SER A 96 -13.86 -13.77 11.40
N LEU A 97 -13.70 -13.49 12.70
CA LEU A 97 -14.69 -12.75 13.49
C LEU A 97 -14.96 -11.37 12.91
N ARG A 98 -13.92 -10.66 12.50
CA ARG A 98 -14.08 -9.33 11.90
C ARG A 98 -14.82 -9.36 10.56
N ALA A 99 -14.51 -10.34 9.71
CA ALA A 99 -15.21 -10.50 8.43
C ALA A 99 -16.69 -10.86 8.62
N GLU A 100 -16.98 -11.75 9.58
CA GLU A 100 -18.34 -12.11 9.94
C GLU A 100 -19.10 -10.91 10.52
N LEU A 101 -18.48 -10.11 11.41
CA LEU A 101 -19.08 -8.87 11.92
C LEU A 101 -19.43 -7.91 10.78
N ALA A 102 -18.51 -7.72 9.82
CA ALA A 102 -18.75 -6.81 8.72
C ALA A 102 -19.92 -7.26 7.83
N GLU A 103 -20.07 -8.57 7.60
CA GLU A 103 -21.21 -9.14 6.90
C GLU A 103 -22.53 -8.86 7.64
N ARG A 104 -22.55 -9.07 8.96
CA ARG A 104 -23.76 -8.80 9.76
C ARG A 104 -24.08 -7.31 9.80
N LEU A 105 -23.08 -6.43 9.86
CA LEU A 105 -23.25 -4.99 9.77
C LEU A 105 -23.89 -4.56 8.45
N LEU A 106 -23.52 -5.19 7.32
CA LEU A 106 -24.18 -4.93 6.03
C LEU A 106 -25.65 -5.36 6.06
N ALA A 107 -25.94 -6.54 6.60
CA ALA A 107 -27.31 -7.06 6.67
C ALA A 107 -28.25 -6.17 7.49
N VAL A 108 -27.74 -5.49 8.52
CA VAL A 108 -28.52 -4.52 9.33
C VAL A 108 -28.43 -3.08 8.81
N GLY A 109 -27.82 -2.85 7.64
CA GLY A 109 -27.71 -1.53 7.00
C GLY A 109 -26.65 -0.59 7.61
N GLN A 110 -25.83 -1.06 8.55
CA GLN A 110 -24.75 -0.27 9.18
C GLN A 110 -23.49 -0.21 8.28
N CYS A 111 -23.68 0.25 7.04
CA CYS A 111 -22.70 0.17 5.97
C CYS A 111 -21.39 0.91 6.28
N GLN A 112 -21.44 2.06 6.95
CA GLN A 112 -20.24 2.81 7.32
C GLN A 112 -19.32 2.03 8.28
N ARG A 113 -19.91 1.30 9.23
CA ARG A 113 -19.16 0.43 10.16
C ARG A 113 -18.62 -0.79 9.42
N ALA A 114 -19.42 -1.37 8.52
CA ALA A 114 -18.97 -2.48 7.69
C ALA A 114 -17.74 -2.12 6.84
N VAL A 115 -17.70 -0.91 6.25
CA VAL A 115 -16.52 -0.42 5.51
C VAL A 115 -15.26 -0.45 6.39
N ALA A 116 -15.34 0.06 7.62
CA ALA A 116 -14.21 0.09 8.54
C ALA A 116 -13.69 -1.33 8.86
N GLU A 117 -14.60 -2.25 9.17
CA GLU A 117 -14.23 -3.65 9.47
C GLU A 117 -13.69 -4.38 8.23
N LEU A 118 -14.28 -4.18 7.05
CA LEU A 118 -13.81 -4.79 5.79
C LEU A 118 -12.42 -4.27 5.39
N THR A 119 -12.15 -2.97 5.55
CA THR A 119 -10.81 -2.43 5.30
C THR A 119 -9.79 -3.04 6.26
N ALA A 120 -10.14 -3.24 7.53
CA ALA A 120 -9.25 -3.90 8.49
C ALA A 120 -9.06 -5.40 8.21
N VAL A 121 -10.09 -6.10 7.72
CA VAL A 121 -9.98 -7.49 7.23
C VAL A 121 -9.02 -7.57 6.05
N LEU A 122 -9.18 -6.69 5.06
CA LEU A 122 -8.36 -6.69 3.85
C LEU A 122 -6.92 -6.24 4.11
N ALA A 123 -6.69 -5.38 5.11
CA ALA A 123 -5.35 -5.03 5.58
C ALA A 123 -4.60 -6.25 6.15
N ALA A 124 -5.31 -7.17 6.80
CA ALA A 124 -4.74 -8.41 7.31
C ALA A 124 -4.60 -9.48 6.22
N ASP A 125 -5.61 -9.64 5.36
CA ASP A 125 -5.70 -10.70 4.36
C ASP A 125 -6.39 -10.24 3.06
N ILE A 126 -5.57 -9.93 2.04
CA ILE A 126 -6.03 -9.52 0.70
C ILE A 126 -6.52 -10.69 -0.16
N THR A 127 -6.48 -11.94 0.32
CA THR A 127 -6.95 -13.09 -0.46
C THR A 127 -8.45 -13.33 -0.30
N ARG A 128 -9.09 -12.62 0.65
CA ARG A 128 -10.53 -12.71 0.95
C ARG A 128 -11.38 -12.00 -0.11
N GLN A 129 -11.61 -12.70 -1.21
CA GLN A 129 -12.39 -12.23 -2.35
C GLN A 129 -13.79 -11.71 -1.94
N ARG A 130 -14.45 -12.41 -1.01
CA ARG A 130 -15.78 -12.03 -0.48
C ARG A 130 -15.74 -10.64 0.15
N SER A 131 -14.69 -10.30 0.88
CA SER A 131 -14.56 -9.02 1.56
C SER A 131 -14.43 -7.83 0.59
N PHE A 132 -13.78 -7.99 -0.56
CA PHE A 132 -13.79 -6.95 -1.60
C PHE A 132 -15.18 -6.72 -2.20
N ARG A 133 -15.94 -7.80 -2.44
CA ARG A 133 -17.31 -7.71 -2.97
C ARG A 133 -18.26 -7.04 -1.98
N GLN A 134 -18.16 -7.43 -0.71
CA GLN A 134 -18.88 -6.79 0.40
C GLN A 134 -18.50 -5.32 0.54
N LEU A 135 -17.23 -4.96 0.31
CA LEU A 135 -16.79 -3.56 0.36
C LEU A 135 -17.40 -2.74 -0.80
N ALA A 136 -17.46 -3.31 -2.00
CA ALA A 136 -18.13 -2.68 -3.14
C ALA A 136 -19.64 -2.52 -2.91
N GLU A 137 -20.28 -3.51 -2.27
CA GLU A 137 -21.68 -3.43 -1.84
C GLU A 137 -21.90 -2.33 -0.80
N ALA A 138 -21.05 -2.27 0.24
CA ALA A 138 -21.08 -1.25 1.27
C ALA A 138 -21.01 0.16 0.67
N PHE A 139 -20.09 0.39 -0.27
CA PHE A 139 -19.96 1.67 -0.95
C PHE A 139 -21.18 2.01 -1.82
N ARG A 140 -21.81 1.03 -2.49
CA ARG A 140 -23.06 1.27 -3.23
C ARG A 140 -24.20 1.67 -2.31
N ALA A 141 -24.34 0.99 -1.17
CA ALA A 141 -25.36 1.31 -0.17
C ALA A 141 -25.15 2.70 0.47
N LEU A 142 -23.90 3.19 0.50
CA LEU A 142 -23.55 4.55 0.93
C LEU A 142 -23.62 5.61 -0.19
N GLU A 143 -24.16 5.26 -1.37
CA GLU A 143 -24.23 6.15 -2.54
C GLU A 143 -22.85 6.66 -3.01
N ARG A 144 -21.82 5.81 -2.87
CA ARG A 144 -20.43 6.06 -3.29
C ARG A 144 -20.05 5.17 -4.49
N PRO A 145 -20.63 5.39 -5.69
CA PRO A 145 -20.48 4.47 -6.83
C PRO A 145 -19.05 4.43 -7.39
N VAL A 146 -18.29 5.53 -7.26
CA VAL A 146 -16.89 5.58 -7.69
C VAL A 146 -16.06 4.65 -6.81
N GLU A 147 -16.14 4.77 -5.48
CA GLU A 147 -15.42 3.89 -4.55
C GLU A 147 -15.87 2.44 -4.66
N ALA A 148 -17.15 2.18 -4.91
CA ALA A 148 -17.63 0.84 -5.20
C ALA A 148 -16.95 0.23 -6.43
N THR A 149 -16.77 1.02 -7.50
CA THR A 149 -16.05 0.56 -8.70
C THR A 149 -14.55 0.38 -8.41
N LEU A 150 -13.93 1.28 -7.64
CA LEU A 150 -12.54 1.16 -7.22
C LEU A 150 -12.29 -0.09 -6.36
N ALA A 151 -13.29 -0.53 -5.57
CA ALA A 151 -13.24 -1.77 -4.79
C ALA A 151 -13.21 -3.05 -5.64
N LEU A 152 -13.59 -2.99 -6.92
CA LEU A 152 -13.44 -4.10 -7.86
C LEU A 152 -12.02 -4.22 -8.42
N GLY A 153 -11.24 -3.13 -8.42
CA GLY A 153 -9.87 -3.10 -8.95
C GLY A 153 -8.97 -4.19 -8.37
N PRO A 154 -8.94 -4.40 -7.04
CA PRO A 154 -8.18 -5.49 -6.43
C PRO A 154 -8.61 -6.89 -6.90
N LEU A 155 -9.91 -7.15 -7.10
CA LEU A 155 -10.38 -8.43 -7.63
C LEU A 155 -9.82 -8.69 -9.03
N VAL A 156 -9.77 -7.66 -9.88
CA VAL A 156 -9.18 -7.77 -11.23
C VAL A 156 -7.67 -7.96 -11.14
N ALA A 157 -6.98 -7.12 -10.36
CA ALA A 157 -5.53 -7.15 -10.21
C ALA A 157 -5.00 -8.48 -9.63
N LEU A 158 -5.75 -9.09 -8.73
CA LEU A 158 -5.38 -10.36 -8.07
C LEU A 158 -5.89 -11.60 -8.82
N GLY A 159 -6.66 -11.43 -9.90
CA GLY A 159 -7.19 -12.53 -10.72
C GLY A 159 -8.43 -13.23 -10.12
N TYR A 160 -9.14 -12.58 -9.21
CA TYR A 160 -10.33 -13.10 -8.53
C TYR A 160 -11.65 -12.62 -9.15
N ALA A 161 -11.60 -11.66 -10.08
CA ALA A 161 -12.79 -11.07 -10.67
C ALA A 161 -13.54 -12.03 -11.61
N ASN A 162 -14.86 -12.12 -11.42
CA ASN A 162 -15.74 -12.79 -12.38
C ASN A 162 -15.94 -11.93 -13.65
N GLU A 163 -16.71 -12.44 -14.63
CA GLU A 163 -16.91 -11.75 -15.91
C GLU A 163 -17.66 -10.42 -15.79
N VAL A 164 -18.67 -10.36 -14.92
CA VAL A 164 -19.43 -9.13 -14.66
C VAL A 164 -18.53 -8.07 -14.01
N GLU A 165 -17.73 -8.47 -13.03
CA GLU A 165 -16.77 -7.60 -12.33
C GLU A 165 -15.69 -7.08 -13.30
N ARG A 166 -15.14 -7.95 -14.16
CA ARG A 166 -14.18 -7.57 -15.22
C ARG A 166 -14.78 -6.59 -16.21
N THR A 167 -16.02 -6.85 -16.65
CA THR A 167 -16.73 -5.96 -17.58
C THR A 167 -17.04 -4.60 -16.94
N THR A 168 -17.48 -4.60 -15.68
CA THR A 168 -17.73 -3.37 -14.92
C THR A 168 -16.44 -2.55 -14.78
N TRP A 169 -15.33 -3.20 -14.48
CA TRP A 169 -14.03 -2.54 -14.42
C TRP A 169 -13.57 -2.02 -15.78
N SER A 170 -13.72 -2.78 -16.86
CA SER A 170 -13.26 -2.35 -18.19
C SER A 170 -14.04 -1.17 -18.77
N LEU A 171 -15.26 -0.91 -18.28
CA LEU A 171 -16.04 0.28 -18.62
C LEU A 171 -15.57 1.55 -17.90
N ARG A 172 -14.74 1.42 -16.86
CA ARG A 172 -14.15 2.56 -16.17
C ARG A 172 -13.02 3.14 -17.03
N THR A 173 -13.09 4.43 -17.33
CA THR A 173 -11.99 5.17 -17.94
C THR A 173 -11.01 5.65 -16.87
N PRO A 174 -9.76 5.17 -16.82
CA PRO A 174 -8.73 5.70 -15.92
C PRO A 174 -8.48 7.19 -16.20
N ARG A 175 -8.30 7.99 -15.16
CA ARG A 175 -7.96 9.42 -15.26
C ARG A 175 -6.45 9.66 -15.22
N THR A 176 -5.74 8.92 -16.06
CA THR A 176 -4.28 8.90 -16.11
C THR A 176 -3.68 10.28 -16.37
N ALA A 177 -2.82 10.73 -15.46
CA ALA A 177 -2.12 12.01 -15.55
C ALA A 177 -3.03 13.21 -15.84
N LEU A 178 -4.28 13.17 -15.34
CA LEU A 178 -5.28 14.25 -15.51
C LEU A 178 -5.37 15.21 -14.32
N ALA A 179 -4.58 15.00 -13.27
CA ALA A 179 -4.53 15.93 -12.16
C ALA A 179 -4.01 17.31 -12.61
N SER A 180 -4.42 18.37 -11.89
CA SER A 180 -4.00 19.74 -12.22
C SER A 180 -2.50 19.96 -11.95
N PRO A 181 -1.83 20.89 -12.64
CA PRO A 181 -0.46 21.28 -12.30
C PRO A 181 -0.33 21.72 -10.84
N GLY A 182 0.71 21.24 -10.16
CA GLY A 182 0.97 21.52 -8.75
C GLY A 182 -0.03 20.89 -7.78
N ALA A 183 -0.93 20.02 -8.24
CA ALA A 183 -1.94 19.40 -7.38
C ALA A 183 -1.35 18.45 -6.33
N PHE A 184 -0.11 17.99 -6.50
CA PHE A 184 0.57 17.08 -5.58
C PHE A 184 1.57 17.84 -4.67
N GLY A 185 1.05 18.70 -3.80
CA GLY A 185 1.83 19.51 -2.87
C GLY A 185 2.33 18.76 -1.63
N SER A 186 2.88 19.49 -0.65
CA SER A 186 3.39 18.93 0.61
C SER A 186 2.32 18.21 1.42
N THR A 187 1.07 18.72 1.42
CA THR A 187 -0.07 18.09 2.10
C THR A 187 -0.43 16.75 1.46
N GLU A 188 -0.48 16.69 0.13
CA GLU A 188 -0.80 15.48 -0.62
C GLU A 188 0.32 14.44 -0.49
N LEU A 189 1.58 14.87 -0.52
CA LEU A 189 2.75 14.05 -0.21
C LEU A 189 2.65 13.40 1.17
N ALA A 190 2.23 14.15 2.19
CA ALA A 190 2.07 13.61 3.54
C ALA A 190 1.01 12.50 3.62
N LEU A 191 -0.02 12.53 2.76
CA LEU A 191 -1.08 11.52 2.73
C LEU A 191 -0.65 10.21 2.04
N VAL A 192 0.32 10.25 1.12
CA VAL A 192 0.88 9.05 0.48
C VAL A 192 2.11 8.50 1.22
N SER A 193 2.76 9.33 2.03
CA SER A 193 3.98 8.98 2.75
C SER A 193 3.77 7.80 3.69
N VAL A 194 4.66 6.82 3.60
CA VAL A 194 4.71 5.68 4.54
C VAL A 194 5.20 6.16 5.91
N ARG A 195 6.20 7.04 5.92
CA ARG A 195 6.75 7.63 7.13
C ARG A 195 5.98 8.88 7.52
N ARG A 196 5.62 8.99 8.79
CA ARG A 196 4.96 10.17 9.36
C ARG A 196 5.96 11.03 10.11
N GLY A 197 5.75 12.35 10.08
CA GLY A 197 6.58 13.32 10.79
C GLY A 197 7.77 13.80 9.97
N GLU A 198 8.78 14.35 10.66
CA GLU A 198 9.98 14.87 10.02
C GLU A 198 10.83 13.75 9.40
N ASP A 199 11.41 14.03 8.23
CA ASP A 199 12.35 13.15 7.55
C ASP A 199 13.71 13.87 7.37
N PRO A 200 14.61 13.80 8.38
CA PRO A 200 15.92 14.42 8.31
C PRO A 200 16.78 13.90 7.14
N ALA A 201 16.64 12.63 6.78
CA ALA A 201 17.41 12.02 5.71
C ALA A 201 16.97 12.56 4.34
N ALA A 202 15.66 12.62 4.08
CA ALA A 202 15.14 13.24 2.87
C ALA A 202 15.47 14.74 2.80
N ARG A 203 15.36 15.45 3.93
CA ARG A 203 15.72 16.88 4.02
C ARG A 203 17.19 17.12 3.67
N LEU A 204 18.10 16.32 4.22
CA LEU A 204 19.53 16.43 3.93
C LEU A 204 19.82 16.07 2.47
N LEU A 205 19.23 14.99 1.95
CA LEU A 205 19.45 14.58 0.56
C LEU A 205 18.92 15.64 -0.43
N ALA A 206 17.75 16.22 -0.16
CA ALA A 206 17.19 17.31 -0.95
C ALA A 206 18.08 18.57 -0.90
N ALA A 207 18.64 18.90 0.27
CA ALA A 207 19.56 20.02 0.41
C ALA A 207 20.88 19.81 -0.35
N LEU A 208 21.37 18.58 -0.45
CA LEU A 208 22.57 18.26 -1.22
C LEU A 208 22.39 18.54 -2.72
N GLY A 209 21.19 18.32 -3.27
CA GLY A 209 20.85 18.66 -4.66
C GLY A 209 21.92 18.19 -5.66
N ASP A 210 22.41 19.12 -6.50
CA ASP A 210 23.42 18.88 -7.54
C ASP A 210 24.77 18.38 -7.01
N ILE A 211 25.06 18.56 -5.72
CA ILE A 211 26.29 18.03 -5.10
C ILE A 211 26.32 16.51 -5.23
N THR A 212 25.15 15.86 -5.14
CA THR A 212 25.03 14.42 -5.31
C THR A 212 25.59 13.98 -6.67
N GLY A 213 25.26 14.69 -7.76
CA GLY A 213 25.79 14.42 -9.10
C GLY A 213 27.28 14.72 -9.26
N LYS A 214 27.83 15.70 -8.51
CA LYS A 214 29.29 15.96 -8.49
C LYS A 214 30.07 14.86 -7.76
N VAL A 215 29.49 14.32 -6.70
CA VAL A 215 30.08 13.24 -5.88
C VAL A 215 29.86 11.87 -6.53
N HIS A 216 28.77 11.69 -7.26
CA HIS A 216 28.46 10.51 -8.04
C HIS A 216 28.18 10.93 -9.49
N PRO A 217 29.24 11.11 -10.31
CA PRO A 217 29.12 11.59 -11.68
C PRO A 217 28.10 10.76 -12.50
N PRO A 218 27.24 11.42 -13.30
CA PRO A 218 26.29 10.74 -14.15
C PRO A 218 27.00 9.98 -15.28
N ASP A 219 26.40 8.88 -15.72
CA ASP A 219 26.94 8.01 -16.78
C ASP A 219 25.88 7.72 -17.84
N LEU A 220 25.71 8.66 -18.79
CA LEU A 220 24.79 8.50 -19.92
C LEU A 220 25.31 7.49 -20.96
N GLU A 221 26.62 7.30 -21.05
CA GLU A 221 27.25 6.39 -22.02
C GLU A 221 26.87 4.93 -21.73
N ARG A 222 26.70 4.55 -20.46
CA ARG A 222 26.14 3.26 -20.05
C ARG A 222 24.83 2.90 -20.77
N TRP A 223 24.06 3.89 -21.17
CA TRP A 223 22.75 3.74 -21.82
C TRP A 223 22.81 3.88 -23.34
N ASN A 224 24.00 4.09 -23.91
CA ASN A 224 24.22 4.43 -25.32
C ASN A 224 23.42 5.67 -25.76
N VAL A 225 23.29 6.67 -24.88
CA VAL A 225 22.66 7.96 -25.21
C VAL A 225 23.63 9.11 -25.00
N THR A 226 23.44 10.16 -25.77
CA THR A 226 24.22 11.40 -25.73
C THR A 226 23.28 12.61 -25.66
N GLY A 227 23.82 13.81 -25.45
CA GLY A 227 23.02 15.04 -25.45
C GLY A 227 22.19 15.28 -26.74
N ARG A 228 22.56 14.66 -27.86
CA ARG A 228 21.80 14.73 -29.13
C ARG A 228 20.51 13.91 -29.11
N ASP A 229 20.48 12.87 -28.28
CA ASP A 229 19.33 11.95 -28.16
C ASP A 229 18.27 12.49 -27.19
N ARG A 230 18.55 13.63 -26.54
CA ARG A 230 17.65 14.28 -25.59
C ARG A 230 16.36 14.71 -26.28
N LEU A 231 15.22 14.32 -25.72
CA LEU A 231 13.91 14.84 -26.13
C LEU A 231 13.76 16.27 -25.62
N SER A 232 13.96 17.25 -26.50
CA SER A 232 13.80 18.67 -26.18
C SER A 232 12.38 19.01 -25.71
N GLY A 233 12.21 20.16 -25.03
CA GLY A 233 10.90 20.66 -24.60
C GLY A 233 9.89 20.98 -25.70
N ARG A 234 10.34 20.99 -26.96
CA ARG A 234 9.48 21.17 -28.14
C ARG A 234 9.24 19.86 -28.89
N SER A 235 9.73 18.72 -28.37
CA SER A 235 9.51 17.42 -28.99
C SER A 235 8.02 17.07 -28.99
N SER A 236 7.54 16.55 -30.11
CA SER A 236 6.17 16.00 -30.25
C SER A 236 6.06 14.54 -29.79
N HIS A 237 7.10 13.98 -29.18
CA HIS A 237 7.13 12.59 -28.77
C HIS A 237 6.11 12.33 -27.64
N PRO A 238 5.24 11.30 -27.73
CA PRO A 238 4.20 11.04 -26.71
C PRO A 238 4.73 10.90 -25.28
N VAL A 239 5.83 10.15 -25.10
CA VAL A 239 6.52 10.02 -23.80
C VAL A 239 6.93 11.37 -23.23
N ARG A 240 7.41 12.30 -24.07
CA ARG A 240 7.79 13.64 -23.61
C ARG A 240 6.57 14.39 -23.07
N HIS A 241 5.45 14.37 -23.81
CA HIS A 241 4.21 15.00 -23.36
C HIS A 241 3.67 14.40 -22.05
N LEU A 242 3.77 13.08 -21.88
CA LEU A 242 3.40 12.43 -20.62
C LEU A 242 4.33 12.85 -19.47
N CYS A 243 5.64 12.88 -19.70
CA CYS A 243 6.59 13.41 -18.71
C CYS A 243 6.26 14.85 -18.34
N ASP A 244 5.93 15.72 -19.31
CA ASP A 244 5.60 17.13 -19.04
C ASP A 244 4.32 17.26 -18.19
N ARG A 245 3.29 16.44 -18.44
CA ARG A 245 2.10 16.39 -17.60
C ARG A 245 2.41 15.94 -16.17
N LEU A 246 3.17 14.86 -16.01
CA LEU A 246 3.54 14.33 -14.69
C LEU A 246 4.43 15.30 -13.92
N ALA A 247 5.41 15.90 -14.60
CA ALA A 247 6.26 16.94 -14.03
C ALA A 247 5.42 18.13 -13.55
N ALA A 248 4.44 18.58 -14.35
CA ALA A 248 3.53 19.64 -13.96
C ALA A 248 2.70 19.25 -12.72
N ILE A 249 2.14 18.03 -12.66
CA ILE A 249 1.36 17.52 -11.52
C ILE A 249 2.19 17.52 -10.23
N PHE A 250 3.40 16.99 -10.29
CA PHE A 250 4.29 16.85 -9.13
C PHE A 250 5.09 18.12 -8.81
N GLY A 251 5.08 19.13 -9.69
CA GLY A 251 5.83 20.36 -9.49
C GLY A 251 7.33 20.24 -9.76
N VAL A 252 7.74 19.40 -10.72
CA VAL A 252 9.14 19.29 -11.16
C VAL A 252 9.44 20.42 -12.15
N PRO A 253 10.37 21.35 -11.83
CA PRO A 253 10.62 22.54 -12.66
C PRO A 253 11.45 22.22 -13.91
N GLU A 254 12.49 21.41 -13.77
CA GLU A 254 13.44 21.10 -14.84
C GLU A 254 13.87 19.64 -14.76
N TYR A 255 13.96 19.01 -15.93
CA TYR A 255 14.41 17.64 -16.10
C TYR A 255 14.74 17.39 -17.58
N ASP A 256 15.59 16.40 -17.84
CA ASP A 256 15.89 15.91 -19.19
C ASP A 256 15.25 14.53 -19.43
N VAL A 257 14.94 14.20 -20.68
CA VAL A 257 14.36 12.89 -21.04
C VAL A 257 15.15 12.28 -22.19
N TYR A 258 15.50 11.01 -22.03
CA TYR A 258 16.15 10.19 -23.04
C TYR A 258 15.36 8.90 -23.24
N ILE A 259 15.29 8.43 -24.47
CA ILE A 259 14.78 7.09 -24.79
C ILE A 259 15.96 6.21 -25.19
N HIS A 260 16.10 5.05 -24.56
CA HIS A 260 17.19 4.11 -24.85
C HIS A 260 16.67 2.72 -25.20
N ARG A 261 17.54 1.91 -25.83
CA ARG A 261 17.23 0.53 -26.28
C ARG A 261 17.85 -0.55 -25.39
N ALA A 262 18.52 -0.18 -24.30
CA ALA A 262 19.02 -1.14 -23.33
C ALA A 262 17.88 -2.05 -22.82
N LYS A 263 18.19 -3.31 -22.52
CA LYS A 263 17.25 -4.30 -21.98
C LYS A 263 16.95 -3.98 -20.51
N SER A 264 16.14 -2.96 -20.29
CA SER A 264 15.55 -2.58 -19.00
C SER A 264 14.06 -2.40 -19.22
N ALA A 265 13.25 -2.78 -18.23
CA ALA A 265 11.81 -2.61 -18.27
C ALA A 265 11.30 -1.53 -17.32
N VAL A 266 12.22 -0.79 -16.69
CA VAL A 266 11.91 0.24 -15.70
C VAL A 266 12.52 1.58 -16.09
N VAL A 267 11.86 2.67 -15.71
CA VAL A 267 12.41 4.02 -15.89
C VAL A 267 13.47 4.25 -14.81
N GLU A 268 14.64 4.71 -15.24
CA GLU A 268 15.79 5.00 -14.39
C GLU A 268 16.13 6.49 -14.41
N VAL A 269 16.97 6.93 -13.47
CA VAL A 269 17.43 8.32 -13.39
C VAL A 269 18.94 8.41 -13.40
N GLU A 270 19.47 9.44 -14.04
CA GLU A 270 20.87 9.84 -13.91
C GLU A 270 20.97 11.22 -13.27
N LEU A 271 21.94 11.38 -12.38
CA LEU A 271 22.15 12.58 -11.55
C LEU A 271 22.85 13.71 -12.32
N THR A 272 22.36 14.00 -13.52
CA THR A 272 22.73 15.19 -14.30
C THR A 272 22.13 16.45 -13.68
N SER A 273 22.48 17.61 -14.23
CA SER A 273 21.92 18.91 -13.85
C SER A 273 21.31 19.58 -15.08
N PRO A 274 19.98 19.55 -15.29
CA PRO A 274 18.95 18.96 -14.41
C PRO A 274 18.94 17.42 -14.46
N VAL A 275 18.22 16.75 -13.55
CA VAL A 275 18.13 15.27 -13.48
C VAL A 275 17.57 14.70 -14.79
N SER A 276 18.17 13.62 -15.27
CA SER A 276 17.75 12.94 -16.50
C SER A 276 16.87 11.74 -16.19
N LEU A 277 15.72 11.64 -16.84
CA LEU A 277 14.92 10.41 -16.93
C LEU A 277 15.39 9.59 -18.12
N LEU A 278 15.66 8.32 -17.86
CA LEU A 278 16.04 7.33 -18.86
C LEU A 278 14.87 6.37 -19.05
N VAL A 279 14.17 6.51 -20.17
CA VAL A 279 12.97 5.75 -20.50
C VAL A 279 13.32 4.63 -21.49
N PRO A 280 13.19 3.36 -21.12
CA PRO A 280 13.39 2.28 -22.08
C PRO A 280 12.37 2.34 -23.22
N SER A 281 12.77 2.00 -24.44
CA SER A 281 11.86 1.96 -25.59
C SER A 281 10.70 0.97 -25.39
N ALA A 282 10.91 -0.07 -24.57
CA ALA A 282 9.85 -0.99 -24.18
C ALA A 282 8.74 -0.31 -23.35
N VAL A 283 9.12 0.61 -22.45
CA VAL A 283 8.17 1.41 -21.66
C VAL A 283 7.39 2.35 -22.56
N ALA A 284 8.04 2.97 -23.55
CA ALA A 284 7.38 3.86 -24.50
C ALA A 284 6.27 3.19 -25.34
N GLY A 285 6.27 1.85 -25.43
CA GLY A 285 5.24 1.06 -26.12
C GLY A 285 4.10 0.55 -25.22
N LEU A 286 4.13 0.82 -23.92
CA LEU A 286 3.08 0.39 -22.98
C LEU A 286 1.83 1.28 -23.06
N GLY A 287 0.74 0.85 -22.42
CA GLY A 287 -0.45 1.70 -22.24
C GLY A 287 -0.14 2.96 -21.42
N GLU A 288 -0.93 4.01 -21.59
CA GLU A 288 -0.64 5.30 -20.95
C GLU A 288 -0.58 5.22 -19.41
N ALA A 289 -1.47 4.43 -18.79
CA ALA A 289 -1.48 4.22 -17.33
C ALA A 289 -0.20 3.50 -16.84
N GLU A 290 0.27 2.50 -17.60
CA GLU A 290 1.52 1.78 -17.32
C GLU A 290 2.73 2.72 -17.42
N GLN A 291 2.78 3.56 -18.47
CA GLN A 291 3.82 4.57 -18.61
C GLN A 291 3.77 5.59 -17.47
N ALA A 292 2.58 6.07 -17.11
CA ALA A 292 2.39 7.04 -16.05
C ALA A 292 2.83 6.50 -14.68
N PHE A 293 2.57 5.22 -14.41
CA PHE A 293 3.03 4.53 -13.20
C PHE A 293 4.57 4.47 -13.14
N LEU A 294 5.22 3.99 -14.21
CA LEU A 294 6.68 3.83 -14.23
C LEU A 294 7.44 5.16 -14.20
N ILE A 295 6.97 6.16 -14.96
CA ILE A 295 7.56 7.50 -14.99
C ILE A 295 7.25 8.25 -13.69
N GLY A 296 5.99 8.19 -13.23
CA GLY A 296 5.55 8.90 -12.03
C GLY A 296 6.32 8.51 -10.77
N ARG A 297 6.71 7.22 -10.66
CA ARG A 297 7.52 6.70 -9.54
C ARG A 297 8.85 7.43 -9.38
N VAL A 298 9.56 7.74 -10.47
CA VAL A 298 10.81 8.49 -10.39
C VAL A 298 10.57 10.00 -10.32
N MET A 299 9.54 10.49 -11.02
CA MET A 299 9.23 11.92 -11.11
C MET A 299 8.93 12.53 -9.74
N ILE A 300 8.19 11.83 -8.88
CA ILE A 300 7.88 12.31 -7.53
C ILE A 300 9.12 12.39 -6.62
N ASN A 301 10.11 11.51 -6.82
CA ASN A 301 11.38 11.61 -6.08
C ASN A 301 12.23 12.78 -6.58
N ILE A 302 12.15 13.12 -7.87
CA ILE A 302 12.75 14.35 -8.41
C ILE A 302 12.08 15.57 -7.77
N ALA A 303 10.75 15.62 -7.72
CA ALA A 303 10.01 16.72 -7.09
C ALA A 303 10.37 16.92 -5.61
N ARG A 304 10.62 15.82 -4.90
CA ARG A 304 11.04 15.81 -3.48
C ARG A 304 12.52 16.13 -3.27
N GLY A 305 13.32 16.24 -4.32
CA GLY A 305 14.78 16.42 -4.24
C GLY A 305 15.55 15.16 -3.80
N VAL A 306 14.93 13.97 -3.85
CA VAL A 306 15.52 12.70 -3.38
C VAL A 306 15.79 11.72 -4.53
N ALA A 307 15.96 12.20 -5.76
CA ALA A 307 16.19 11.37 -6.96
C ALA A 307 17.40 10.41 -6.82
N ALA A 308 18.36 10.71 -5.95
CA ALA A 308 19.48 9.81 -5.66
C ALA A 308 19.04 8.44 -5.13
N VAL A 309 17.86 8.34 -4.52
CA VAL A 309 17.24 7.09 -4.05
C VAL A 309 16.97 6.12 -5.20
N ASP A 310 16.75 6.62 -6.42
CA ASP A 310 16.51 5.82 -7.61
C ASP A 310 17.80 5.42 -8.34
N ARG A 311 18.97 5.99 -7.97
CA ARG A 311 20.26 5.75 -8.65
C ARG A 311 21.34 5.11 -7.79
N LEU A 312 21.34 5.36 -6.47
CA LEU A 312 22.36 4.91 -5.54
C LEU A 312 21.86 3.73 -4.70
N SER A 313 22.77 2.83 -4.31
CA SER A 313 22.44 1.76 -3.37
C SER A 313 22.23 2.32 -1.95
N PRO A 314 21.53 1.59 -1.06
CA PRO A 314 21.39 2.00 0.34
C PRO A 314 22.72 2.26 1.04
N GLN A 315 23.75 1.47 0.75
CA GLN A 315 25.09 1.66 1.31
C GLN A 315 25.76 2.94 0.80
N GLN A 316 25.59 3.26 -0.49
CA GLN A 316 26.10 4.51 -1.06
C GLN A 316 25.38 5.72 -0.45
N LEU A 317 24.06 5.64 -0.26
CA LEU A 317 23.27 6.70 0.39
C LEU A 317 23.64 6.87 1.86
N GLN A 318 23.85 5.76 2.58
CA GLN A 318 24.29 5.80 3.97
C GLN A 318 25.66 6.47 4.11
N LEU A 319 26.60 6.12 3.23
CA LEU A 319 27.91 6.75 3.18
C LEU A 319 27.81 8.25 2.85
N LEU A 320 26.97 8.63 1.88
CA LEU A 320 26.76 10.02 1.48
C LEU A 320 26.16 10.87 2.60
N LEU A 321 25.09 10.40 3.25
CA LEU A 321 24.43 11.08 4.36
C LEU A 321 25.37 11.23 5.55
N ALA A 322 26.12 10.18 5.89
CA ALA A 322 27.14 10.23 6.95
C ALA A 322 28.28 11.19 6.61
N ALA A 323 28.72 11.23 5.35
CA ALA A 323 29.76 12.15 4.89
C ALA A 323 29.32 13.61 4.96
N ALA A 324 28.05 13.89 4.66
CA ALA A 324 27.47 15.22 4.80
C ALA A 324 27.28 15.61 6.29
N ALA A 325 26.85 14.68 7.15
CA ALA A 325 26.75 14.91 8.59
C ALA A 325 28.09 15.29 9.23
N ARG A 326 29.20 14.70 8.76
CA ARG A 326 30.56 15.02 9.22
C ARG A 326 31.03 16.45 8.99
N MET A 327 30.37 17.18 8.10
CA MET A 327 30.67 18.58 7.87
C MET A 327 30.40 19.45 9.11
N VAL A 328 29.40 19.06 9.91
CA VAL A 328 28.96 19.79 11.09
C VAL A 328 29.26 19.04 12.38
N GLU A 329 29.36 17.72 12.32
CA GLU A 329 29.68 16.85 13.47
C GLU A 329 30.87 15.94 13.08
N PRO A 330 32.14 16.38 13.24
CA PRO A 330 33.30 15.64 12.77
C PRO A 330 33.42 14.20 13.29
N GLY A 331 32.87 13.94 14.48
CA GLY A 331 32.82 12.61 15.12
C GLY A 331 31.68 11.71 14.64
N PHE A 332 30.82 12.16 13.71
CA PHE A 332 29.66 11.38 13.27
C PHE A 332 30.08 10.04 12.66
N ARG A 333 29.38 8.97 13.06
CA ARG A 333 29.58 7.60 12.60
C ARG A 333 28.26 6.99 12.19
N ALA A 334 28.29 6.18 11.14
CA ALA A 334 27.17 5.38 10.69
C ALA A 334 27.53 3.89 10.82
N ALA A 335 26.58 3.07 11.27
CA ALA A 335 26.81 1.65 11.50
C ALA A 335 27.18 0.91 10.19
N GLY A 336 28.20 0.06 10.23
CA GLY A 336 28.63 -0.73 9.06
C GLY A 336 29.32 0.07 7.96
N VAL A 337 29.64 1.34 8.20
CA VAL A 337 30.39 2.18 7.27
C VAL A 337 31.88 2.14 7.62
N ASP A 338 32.71 1.87 6.62
CA ASP A 338 34.17 1.90 6.75
C ASP A 338 34.69 3.34 6.91
N GLU A 339 35.58 3.55 7.88
CA GLU A 339 36.06 4.86 8.30
C GLU A 339 36.94 5.54 7.23
N GLU A 340 37.76 4.77 6.51
CA GLU A 340 38.61 5.30 5.46
C GLU A 340 37.78 5.79 4.27
N HIS A 341 36.83 4.98 3.82
CA HIS A 341 35.88 5.36 2.77
C HIS A 341 35.05 6.58 3.18
N LEU A 342 34.59 6.65 4.42
CA LEU A 342 33.82 7.80 4.92
C LEU A 342 34.66 9.07 4.98
N ALA A 343 35.90 9.01 5.45
CA ALA A 343 36.82 10.15 5.45
C ALA A 343 37.17 10.62 4.02
N ALA A 344 37.35 9.69 3.07
CA ALA A 344 37.54 10.02 1.66
C ALA A 344 36.31 10.71 1.06
N LEU A 345 35.10 10.18 1.30
CA LEU A 345 33.88 10.78 0.78
C LEU A 345 33.58 12.15 1.43
N SER A 346 33.77 12.30 2.74
CA SER A 346 33.58 13.57 3.46
C SER A 346 34.42 14.70 2.87
N ARG A 347 35.67 14.40 2.49
CA ARG A 347 36.55 15.36 1.79
C ARG A 347 36.01 15.72 0.40
N ARG A 348 35.45 14.75 -0.34
CA ARG A 348 34.86 15.00 -1.67
C ARG A 348 33.59 15.84 -1.58
N VAL A 349 32.70 15.51 -0.66
CA VAL A 349 31.48 16.30 -0.36
C VAL A 349 31.87 17.73 0.00
N SER A 350 32.81 17.90 0.93
CA SER A 350 33.27 19.23 1.37
C SER A 350 33.83 20.08 0.22
N LYS A 351 34.56 19.45 -0.72
CA LYS A 351 35.10 20.12 -1.92
C LYS A 351 34.03 20.46 -2.96
N ALA A 352 32.94 19.69 -3.02
CA ALA A 352 31.87 19.87 -4.00
C ALA A 352 30.83 20.93 -3.60
N LEU A 353 30.83 21.33 -2.32
CA LEU A 353 29.92 22.36 -1.79
C LEU A 353 30.16 23.70 -2.47
N PRO A 354 29.08 24.38 -2.90
CA PRO A 354 29.18 25.77 -3.31
C PRO A 354 29.45 26.65 -2.08
N TRP A 355 30.23 27.72 -2.26
CA TRP A 355 30.42 28.72 -1.20
C TRP A 355 29.09 29.44 -0.88
N ILE A 356 28.32 29.78 -1.92
CA ILE A 356 26.97 30.35 -1.82
C ILE A 356 25.97 29.20 -1.66
N GLY A 357 25.13 29.24 -0.62
CA GLY A 357 24.13 28.19 -0.36
C GLY A 357 24.60 27.06 0.56
N ARG A 358 25.80 27.17 1.15
CA ARG A 358 26.33 26.21 2.12
C ARG A 358 25.51 26.12 3.42
N GLY A 359 24.99 27.24 3.91
CA GLY A 359 24.25 27.32 5.18
C GLY A 359 23.06 26.36 5.28
N PRO A 360 22.10 26.37 4.32
CA PRO A 360 20.97 25.43 4.32
C PRO A 360 21.37 23.95 4.35
N ILE A 361 22.51 23.60 3.73
CA ILE A 361 23.03 22.23 3.73
C ILE A 361 23.57 21.87 5.11
N GLU A 362 24.35 22.75 5.73
CA GLU A 362 24.86 22.55 7.09
C GLU A 362 23.73 22.47 8.13
N ASP A 363 22.67 23.26 7.97
CA ASP A 363 21.49 23.18 8.83
C ASP A 363 20.78 21.83 8.68
N ALA A 364 20.55 21.36 7.45
CA ALA A 364 19.97 20.04 7.22
C ALA A 364 20.87 18.91 7.75
N ALA A 365 22.18 19.06 7.60
CA ALA A 365 23.16 18.10 8.13
C ALA A 365 23.14 18.05 9.66
N ARG A 366 22.96 19.19 10.33
CA ARG A 366 22.85 19.26 11.79
C ARG A 366 21.58 18.58 12.29
N VAL A 367 20.45 18.80 11.61
CA VAL A 367 19.19 18.13 11.93
C VAL A 367 19.33 16.61 11.76
N TYR A 368 19.96 16.16 10.69
CA TYR A 368 20.23 14.73 10.47
C TYR A 368 21.19 14.15 11.52
N ALA A 369 22.28 14.83 11.84
CA ALA A 369 23.27 14.38 12.80
C ALA A 369 22.72 14.26 14.23
N ALA A 370 21.76 15.12 14.60
CA ALA A 370 21.09 15.10 15.89
C ALA A 370 19.93 14.08 15.98
N ALA A 371 19.46 13.56 14.85
CA ALA A 371 18.36 12.59 14.82
C ALA A 371 18.83 11.18 15.23
N PRO A 372 17.93 10.32 15.76
CA PRO A 372 18.24 8.92 15.98
C PRO A 372 18.76 8.26 14.71
N LEU A 373 19.83 7.47 14.82
CA LEU A 373 20.42 6.76 13.68
C LEU A 373 19.36 5.91 12.99
N GLN A 374 19.13 6.21 11.71
CA GLN A 374 18.14 5.54 10.89
C GLN A 374 18.77 4.35 10.16
N ASP A 375 18.03 3.25 10.05
CA ASP A 375 18.34 2.25 9.04
C ASP A 375 18.03 2.83 7.64
N VAL A 376 19.10 3.14 6.92
CA VAL A 376 19.02 3.76 5.58
C VAL A 376 18.40 2.81 4.57
N ALA A 377 18.55 1.48 4.74
CA ALA A 377 17.91 0.52 3.84
C ALA A 377 16.39 0.55 3.97
N SER A 378 15.88 0.54 5.21
CA SER A 378 14.44 0.73 5.48
C SER A 378 13.95 2.11 5.03
N TRP A 379 14.74 3.18 5.22
CA TRP A 379 14.37 4.51 4.74
C TRP A 379 14.26 4.59 3.20
N VAL A 380 15.18 3.96 2.46
CA VAL A 380 15.11 3.85 1.00
C VAL A 380 13.85 3.10 0.57
N ALA A 381 13.52 2.00 1.27
CA ALA A 381 12.32 1.21 1.04
C ALA A 381 11.05 2.07 1.15
N ASP A 382 10.90 2.79 2.26
CA ASP A 382 9.75 3.64 2.53
C ASP A 382 9.64 4.80 1.53
N THR A 383 10.78 5.36 1.13
CA THR A 383 10.86 6.44 0.15
C THR A 383 10.38 5.97 -1.22
N ARG A 384 10.79 4.77 -1.65
CA ARG A 384 10.32 4.16 -2.90
C ARG A 384 8.84 3.75 -2.81
N LEU A 385 8.40 3.19 -1.69
CA LEU A 385 6.99 2.82 -1.50
C LEU A 385 6.07 4.06 -1.55
N THR A 386 6.48 5.16 -0.92
CA THR A 386 5.80 6.46 -1.02
C THR A 386 5.69 6.91 -2.48
N ALA A 387 6.78 6.76 -3.24
CA ALA A 387 6.79 7.14 -4.65
C ALA A 387 5.87 6.27 -5.51
N VAL A 388 5.81 4.96 -5.23
CA VAL A 388 4.92 4.02 -5.94
C VAL A 388 3.45 4.29 -5.60
N ARG A 389 3.12 4.64 -4.35
CA ARG A 389 1.76 5.08 -3.97
C ARG A 389 1.32 6.34 -4.72
N ALA A 390 2.19 7.33 -4.83
CA ALA A 390 1.92 8.54 -5.61
C ALA A 390 1.73 8.22 -7.10
N ALA A 391 2.60 7.39 -7.66
CA ALA A 391 2.52 6.94 -9.05
C ALA A 391 1.22 6.17 -9.34
N LEU A 392 0.79 5.31 -8.42
CA LEU A 392 -0.46 4.56 -8.52
C LEU A 392 -1.68 5.48 -8.59
N LEU A 393 -1.69 6.59 -7.85
CA LEU A 393 -2.77 7.56 -7.92
C LEU A 393 -2.81 8.24 -9.28
N VAL A 394 -1.68 8.77 -9.77
CA VAL A 394 -1.67 9.48 -11.06
C VAL A 394 -1.87 8.55 -12.26
N ALA A 395 -1.49 7.27 -12.14
CA ALA A 395 -1.78 6.25 -13.16
C ALA A 395 -3.26 5.85 -13.16
N ASP A 396 -3.91 5.92 -12.00
CA ASP A 396 -5.33 5.65 -11.80
C ASP A 396 -5.82 4.29 -12.36
N ASP A 397 -4.93 3.28 -12.37
CA ASP A 397 -5.23 1.93 -12.85
C ASP A 397 -4.46 0.87 -12.03
N LEU A 398 -5.14 0.33 -11.02
CA LEU A 398 -4.55 -0.64 -10.10
C LEU A 398 -4.14 -1.95 -10.79
N PRO A 399 -4.99 -2.63 -11.60
CA PRO A 399 -4.60 -3.87 -12.28
C PRO A 399 -3.33 -3.74 -13.12
N SER A 400 -3.23 -2.70 -13.95
CA SER A 400 -2.03 -2.47 -14.77
C SER A 400 -0.79 -2.21 -13.91
N SER A 401 -0.93 -1.41 -12.85
CA SER A 401 0.17 -1.13 -11.92
C SER A 401 0.65 -2.40 -11.19
N ILE A 402 -0.27 -3.23 -10.71
CA ILE A 402 0.06 -4.51 -10.05
C ILE A 402 0.69 -5.51 -11.02
N ALA A 403 0.23 -5.55 -12.27
CA ALA A 403 0.82 -6.40 -13.31
C ALA A 403 2.29 -6.01 -13.56
N LEU A 404 2.59 -4.72 -13.65
CA LEU A 404 3.96 -4.22 -13.77
C LEU A 404 4.82 -4.56 -12.55
N VAL A 405 4.30 -4.34 -11.34
CA VAL A 405 5.00 -4.67 -10.09
C VAL A 405 5.37 -6.15 -10.05
N ARG A 406 4.43 -7.06 -10.36
CA ARG A 406 4.70 -8.51 -10.38
C ARG A 406 5.68 -8.90 -11.47
N LYS A 407 5.59 -8.28 -12.65
CA LYS A 407 6.44 -8.60 -13.80
C LYS A 407 7.88 -8.11 -13.63
N HIS A 408 8.07 -6.98 -12.97
CA HIS A 408 9.35 -6.27 -12.88
C HIS A 408 9.81 -6.06 -11.43
N GLU A 409 9.34 -6.90 -10.49
CA GLU A 409 9.63 -6.77 -9.06
C GLU A 409 11.14 -6.60 -8.83
N ALA A 410 11.96 -7.53 -9.32
CA ALA A 410 13.41 -7.48 -9.10
C ALA A 410 14.08 -6.20 -9.66
N GLU A 411 13.56 -5.59 -10.73
CA GLU A 411 14.15 -4.37 -11.35
C GLU A 411 13.65 -3.08 -10.69
N LEU A 412 12.36 -3.00 -10.35
CA LEU A 412 11.76 -1.82 -9.70
C LEU A 412 12.35 -1.57 -8.30
N PHE A 413 12.90 -2.63 -7.71
CA PHE A 413 13.09 -2.72 -6.28
C PHE A 413 14.47 -3.30 -5.90
N GLY A 414 15.10 -4.09 -6.77
CA GLY A 414 16.44 -4.65 -6.56
C GLY A 414 16.47 -5.78 -5.51
N ALA A 415 17.67 -6.10 -5.02
CA ALA A 415 17.92 -7.06 -3.94
C ALA A 415 17.56 -6.52 -2.53
N TRP A 416 16.78 -5.44 -2.44
CA TRP A 416 16.35 -4.81 -1.18
C TRP A 416 15.34 -5.68 -0.40
N LEU A 417 14.66 -6.59 -1.10
CA LEU A 417 13.71 -7.53 -0.52
C LEU A 417 14.35 -8.90 -0.33
N PRO A 418 14.42 -9.45 0.90
CA PRO A 418 14.59 -10.88 1.10
C PRO A 418 13.56 -11.66 0.26
N ARG A 419 14.03 -12.64 -0.52
CA ARG A 419 13.26 -13.34 -1.57
C ARG A 419 11.85 -13.80 -1.15
N ALA A 420 10.93 -13.71 -2.12
CA ALA A 420 9.59 -14.33 -2.23
C ALA A 420 8.49 -13.87 -1.26
N ALA A 421 8.80 -13.31 -0.08
CA ALA A 421 7.77 -12.87 0.88
C ALA A 421 7.30 -11.42 0.65
N ASP A 422 8.03 -10.62 -0.13
CA ASP A 422 7.89 -9.16 -0.16
C ASP A 422 7.17 -8.58 -1.39
N GLY A 423 7.18 -9.25 -2.55
CA GLY A 423 6.32 -8.88 -3.68
C GLY A 423 4.84 -8.89 -3.29
N ASP A 424 4.46 -9.86 -2.47
CA ASP A 424 3.14 -9.92 -1.84
C ASP A 424 2.92 -8.80 -0.82
N ARG A 425 3.95 -8.32 -0.12
CA ARG A 425 3.84 -7.17 0.79
C ARG A 425 3.61 -5.87 0.05
N LEU A 426 4.33 -5.64 -1.06
CA LEU A 426 4.13 -4.45 -1.88
C LEU A 426 2.76 -4.47 -2.54
N VAL A 427 2.36 -5.59 -3.15
CA VAL A 427 1.02 -5.75 -3.73
C VAL A 427 -0.05 -5.52 -2.65
N ARG A 428 0.13 -6.08 -1.46
CA ARG A 428 -0.75 -5.83 -0.31
C ARG A 428 -0.80 -4.35 0.05
N ASP A 429 0.34 -3.69 0.16
CA ASP A 429 0.40 -2.27 0.49
C ASP A 429 -0.37 -1.43 -0.53
N LEU A 430 -0.12 -1.63 -1.83
CA LEU A 430 -0.77 -0.89 -2.90
C LEU A 430 -2.29 -1.15 -2.94
N VAL A 431 -2.73 -2.39 -2.74
CA VAL A 431 -4.15 -2.75 -2.65
C VAL A 431 -4.80 -2.08 -1.43
N CYS A 432 -4.16 -2.13 -0.26
CA CYS A 432 -4.69 -1.53 0.96
C CYS A 432 -4.71 0.00 0.86
N PHE A 433 -3.64 0.60 0.35
CA PHE A 433 -3.57 2.03 0.10
C PHE A 433 -4.63 2.45 -0.92
N TRP A 434 -4.80 1.74 -2.03
CA TRP A 434 -5.80 2.04 -3.07
C TRP A 434 -7.21 2.23 -2.50
N LEU A 435 -7.60 1.39 -1.53
CA LEU A 435 -8.90 1.38 -0.85
C LEU A 435 -8.94 2.21 0.44
N SER A 436 -7.86 2.90 0.79
CA SER A 436 -7.77 3.67 2.02
C SER A 436 -8.46 5.03 1.90
N GLU A 437 -8.96 5.56 3.02
CA GLU A 437 -9.53 6.91 3.04
C GLU A 437 -8.55 8.01 2.58
N PRO A 438 -7.24 7.97 2.92
CA PRO A 438 -6.26 8.88 2.33
C PRO A 438 -6.24 8.85 0.80
N ALA A 439 -6.28 7.66 0.19
CA ALA A 439 -6.27 7.55 -1.27
C ALA A 439 -7.58 8.05 -1.90
N PHE A 440 -8.74 7.76 -1.29
CA PHE A 440 -10.01 8.33 -1.77
C PHE A 440 -10.06 9.86 -1.63
N ALA A 441 -9.59 10.40 -0.51
CA ALA A 441 -9.50 11.84 -0.30
C ALA A 441 -8.57 12.51 -1.32
N LEU A 442 -7.42 11.89 -1.61
CA LEU A 442 -6.51 12.36 -2.64
C LEU A 442 -7.14 12.34 -4.02
N ARG A 443 -7.80 11.24 -4.42
CA ARG A 443 -8.48 11.17 -5.72
C ARG A 443 -9.48 12.30 -5.93
N ARG A 444 -10.33 12.55 -4.92
CA ARG A 444 -11.29 13.67 -4.94
C ARG A 444 -10.61 15.03 -5.07
N ARG A 445 -9.49 15.27 -4.38
CA ARG A 445 -8.73 16.53 -4.47
C ARG A 445 -8.04 16.71 -5.81
N LEU A 446 -7.46 15.64 -6.34
CA LEU A 446 -6.72 15.62 -7.59
C LEU A 446 -7.64 15.61 -8.82
N GLY A 447 -8.94 15.35 -8.63
CA GLY A 447 -9.93 15.26 -9.71
C GLY A 447 -9.84 13.97 -10.52
N ILE A 448 -9.14 12.95 -10.01
CA ILE A 448 -8.93 11.64 -10.65
C ILE A 448 -10.02 10.65 -10.25
#